data_AF-A0A0S8EEG4-F1
#
_entry.id   AF-A0A0S8EEG4-F1
#
_cell.length_a   1.000
_cell.length_b   1.000
_cell.length_c   1.000
_cell.angle_alpha   90.00
_cell.angle_beta   90.00
_cell.angle_gamma   90.00
#
_symmetry.space_group_name_H-M   'P 1'
#
loop_
_entity.id
_entity.type
_entity.pdbx_description
1 polymer ?
#
loop_
_entity_poly.entity_id
_entity_poly.type
_entity_poly.pdbx_seq_one_letter_code
_entity_poly.pdbx_strand_id
1 'polypeptide(L)'
;LVRLAQERDIGVIAMKPLGGFGMLGWLKSSPHIRSLNAKTLLRYALSNACLSVVIPGMRFPWEVEENVALATSYRCLTSAQRERVHKRAQTFLAEAARAA
;
A
#
# COMPACT_ATOMS: atom_id res chain seq x y z
N LEU A 1 -15.64 7.92 1.89
CA LEU A 1 -15.35 8.67 0.65
C LEU A 1 -15.13 7.74 -0.55
N VAL A 2 -14.13 6.85 -0.55
CA VAL A 2 -13.83 5.98 -1.72
C VAL A 2 -15.04 5.14 -2.18
N ARG A 3 -15.75 4.51 -1.24
CA ARG A 3 -16.98 3.74 -1.56
C ARG A 3 -18.10 4.62 -2.13
N LEU A 4 -18.29 5.82 -1.58
CA LEU A 4 -19.29 6.77 -2.06
C LEU A 4 -18.98 7.24 -3.48
N ALA A 5 -17.70 7.42 -3.84
CA ALA A 5 -17.30 7.76 -5.20
C ALA A 5 -17.72 6.65 -6.19
N GLN A 6 -17.50 5.38 -5.84
CA GLN A 6 -17.98 4.25 -6.64
C GLN A 6 -19.51 4.23 -6.78
N GLU A 7 -20.25 4.48 -5.68
CA GLU A 7 -21.72 4.57 -5.70
C GLU A 7 -22.25 5.73 -6.57
N ARG A 8 -21.40 6.68 -6.93
CA ARG A 8 -21.72 7.84 -7.78
C ARG A 8 -21.08 7.78 -9.17
N ASP A 9 -20.52 6.64 -9.56
CA ASP A 9 -19.81 6.45 -10.83
C ASP A 9 -18.63 7.43 -11.03
N ILE A 10 -17.90 7.71 -9.94
CA ILE A 10 -16.72 8.58 -9.94
C ILE A 10 -15.47 7.72 -9.78
N GLY A 11 -14.58 7.78 -10.77
CA GLY A 11 -13.28 7.11 -10.72
C GLY A 11 -12.37 7.69 -9.65
N VAL A 12 -11.68 6.81 -8.90
CA VAL A 12 -10.75 7.23 -7.84
C VAL A 12 -9.32 6.82 -8.20
N ILE A 13 -8.43 7.80 -8.19
CA ILE A 13 -6.98 7.61 -8.36
C ILE A 13 -6.32 7.68 -6.98
N ALA A 14 -5.67 6.59 -6.56
CA ALA A 14 -4.86 6.58 -5.34
C ALA A 14 -3.40 6.97 -5.65
N MET A 15 -2.96 8.08 -5.07
CA MET A 15 -1.57 8.52 -5.10
C MET A 15 -0.85 8.15 -3.80
N LYS A 16 0.48 8.01 -3.86
CA LYS A 16 1.34 7.65 -2.71
C LYS A 16 0.90 6.34 -2.00
N PRO A 17 0.61 5.24 -2.73
CA PRO A 17 0.16 3.98 -2.13
C PRO A 17 1.23 3.31 -1.24
N LEU A 18 2.49 3.74 -1.38
CA LEU A 18 3.64 3.25 -0.61
C LEU A 18 3.98 4.14 0.60
N GLY A 19 3.15 5.16 0.87
CA GLY A 19 3.45 6.20 1.85
C GLY A 19 4.07 7.46 1.27
N GLY A 20 4.18 8.48 2.13
CA GLY A 20 4.91 9.71 1.83
C GLY A 20 6.43 9.49 1.83
N PHE A 21 7.17 10.57 1.55
CA PHE A 21 8.63 10.55 1.57
C PHE A 21 9.16 9.99 2.90
N GLY A 22 10.14 9.10 2.83
CA GLY A 22 10.78 8.47 4.00
C GLY A 22 10.02 7.28 4.61
N MET A 23 8.74 7.07 4.30
CA MET A 23 7.93 6.00 4.93
C MET A 23 8.46 4.59 4.64
N LEU A 24 8.89 4.32 3.39
CA LEU A 24 9.55 3.06 3.06
C LEU A 24 10.90 2.88 3.77
N GLY A 25 11.62 3.97 4.05
CA GLY A 25 12.85 3.93 4.84
C GLY A 25 12.57 3.53 6.28
N TRP A 26 11.56 4.14 6.91
CA TRP A 26 11.11 3.80 8.26
C TRP A 26 10.61 2.36 8.38
N LEU A 27 9.87 1.88 7.39
CA LEU A 27 9.44 0.48 7.32
C LEU A 27 10.62 -0.48 7.27
N LYS A 28 11.70 -0.15 6.55
CA LYS A 28 12.93 -0.96 6.52
C LYS A 28 13.65 -0.95 7.87
N SER A 29 13.55 0.15 8.61
CA SER A 29 14.19 0.32 9.92
C SER A 29 13.43 -0.31 11.09
N SER A 30 12.15 -0.68 10.94
CA SER A 30 11.40 -1.41 11.98
C SER A 30 11.58 -2.92 11.81
N PRO A 31 12.46 -3.58 12.60
CA PRO A 31 12.73 -5.02 12.47
C PRO A 31 11.49 -5.88 12.77
N HIS A 32 10.52 -5.34 13.52
CA HIS A 32 9.30 -6.03 13.92
C HIS A 32 8.25 -6.10 12.80
N ILE A 33 8.42 -5.36 11.70
CA ILE A 33 7.39 -5.18 10.67
C ILE A 33 7.93 -5.45 9.25
N ARG A 34 8.83 -6.44 9.12
CA ARG A 34 9.38 -6.92 7.83
C ARG A 34 8.34 -7.27 6.76
N SER A 35 7.11 -7.53 7.17
CA SER A 35 6.02 -7.93 6.26
C SER A 35 5.26 -6.75 5.63
N LEU A 36 5.45 -5.52 6.12
CA LEU A 36 5.01 -4.31 5.42
C LEU A 36 6.17 -3.77 4.59
N ASN A 37 6.09 -4.02 3.29
CA ASN A 37 7.05 -3.55 2.30
C ASN A 37 6.29 -3.01 1.08
N ALA A 38 7.03 -2.45 0.11
CA ALA A 38 6.44 -1.84 -1.08
C ALA A 38 5.46 -2.80 -1.81
N LYS A 39 5.84 -4.07 -1.97
CA LYS A 39 5.00 -5.10 -2.61
C LYS A 39 3.70 -5.35 -1.84
N THR A 40 3.75 -5.46 -0.51
CA THR A 40 2.56 -5.64 0.33
C THR A 40 1.64 -4.43 0.24
N LEU A 41 2.18 -3.21 0.30
CA LEU A 41 1.41 -1.96 0.24
C LEU A 41 0.75 -1.75 -1.13
N LEU A 42 1.51 -1.97 -2.20
CA LEU A 42 0.97 -1.87 -3.56
C LEU A 42 -0.12 -2.93 -3.81
N ARG A 43 0.11 -4.19 -3.39
CA ARG A 43 -0.93 -5.23 -3.50
C ARG A 43 -2.17 -4.88 -2.67
N TYR A 44 -2.00 -4.27 -1.51
CA TYR A 44 -3.12 -3.81 -0.68
C TYR A 44 -3.96 -2.76 -1.41
N ALA A 45 -3.32 -1.74 -2.00
CA ALA A 45 -4.00 -0.72 -2.79
C ALA A 45 -4.72 -1.33 -4.01
N LEU A 46 -4.02 -2.15 -4.80
CA LEU A 46 -4.60 -2.82 -5.99
C LEU A 46 -5.74 -3.79 -5.66
N SER A 47 -5.83 -4.27 -4.41
CA SER A 47 -6.92 -5.14 -3.97
C SER A 47 -8.19 -4.39 -3.58
N ASN A 48 -8.18 -3.05 -3.63
CA ASN A 48 -9.37 -2.24 -3.35
C ASN A 48 -10.15 -1.98 -4.64
N ALA A 49 -11.29 -2.67 -4.79
CA ALA A 49 -12.14 -2.56 -5.97
C ALA A 49 -12.78 -1.17 -6.16
N CYS A 50 -12.77 -0.31 -5.13
CA CYS A 50 -13.25 1.07 -5.24
C CYS A 50 -12.19 2.03 -5.81
N LEU A 51 -10.96 1.57 -6.09
CA LEU A 51 -9.92 2.35 -6.74
C LEU A 51 -9.86 1.99 -8.22
N SER A 52 -9.91 3.01 -9.07
CA SER A 52 -9.82 2.84 -10.52
C SER A 52 -8.37 2.75 -10.99
N VAL A 53 -7.49 3.56 -10.37
CA VAL A 53 -6.06 3.61 -10.70
C VAL A 53 -5.23 3.78 -9.43
N VAL A 54 -4.06 3.16 -9.41
CA VAL A 54 -3.05 3.34 -8.36
C VAL A 54 -1.77 3.87 -9.00
N ILE A 55 -1.24 4.98 -8.49
CA ILE A 55 0.01 5.59 -8.97
C ILE A 55 1.10 5.37 -7.91
N PRO A 56 1.89 4.28 -8.01
CA PRO A 56 3.02 4.06 -7.12
C PRO A 56 4.15 5.05 -7.41
N GLY A 57 4.91 5.38 -6.37
CA GLY A 57 6.15 6.16 -6.52
C GLY A 57 7.34 5.24 -6.80
N MET A 58 8.34 5.79 -7.47
CA MET A 58 9.64 5.17 -7.72
C MET A 58 10.75 6.22 -7.61
N ARG A 59 11.93 5.77 -7.21
CA ARG A 59 13.20 6.50 -7.23
C ARG A 59 14.13 5.98 -8.33
N PHE A 60 14.01 4.71 -8.69
CA PHE A 60 14.89 4.05 -9.65
C PHE A 60 14.11 3.33 -10.77
N PRO A 61 14.67 3.21 -11.99
CA PRO A 61 13.98 2.57 -13.11
C PRO A 61 13.52 1.13 -12.84
N TRP A 62 14.31 0.31 -12.15
CA TRP A 62 13.93 -1.08 -11.85
C TRP A 62 12.71 -1.18 -10.93
N GLU A 63 12.41 -0.16 -10.11
CA GLU A 63 11.20 -0.14 -9.29
C GLU A 63 9.95 0.01 -10.16
N VAL A 64 10.06 0.60 -11.36
CA VAL A 64 8.97 0.60 -12.35
C VAL A 64 8.69 -0.83 -12.81
N GLU A 65 9.73 -1.58 -13.15
CA GLU A 65 9.62 -2.97 -13.58
C GLU A 65 9.01 -3.85 -12.46
N GLU A 66 9.47 -3.68 -11.22
CA GLU A 66 8.90 -4.39 -10.06
C GLU A 66 7.43 -4.06 -9.83
N ASN A 67 7.06 -2.78 -9.93
CA ASN A 67 5.68 -2.32 -9.78
C ASN A 67 4.78 -2.89 -10.89
N VAL A 68 5.24 -2.86 -12.14
CA VAL A 68 4.51 -3.42 -13.30
C VAL A 68 4.39 -4.94 -13.19
N ALA A 69 5.45 -5.65 -12.83
CA ALA A 69 5.43 -7.10 -12.63
C ALA A 69 4.46 -7.50 -11.51
N LEU A 70 4.38 -6.73 -10.43
CA LEU A 70 3.36 -6.95 -9.40
C LEU A 70 1.96 -6.68 -9.92
N ALA A 71 1.75 -5.55 -10.59
CA ALA A 71 0.42 -5.14 -11.08
C ALA A 71 -0.15 -6.11 -12.13
N THR A 72 0.71 -6.78 -12.90
CA THR A 72 0.29 -7.77 -13.90
C THR A 72 0.04 -9.16 -13.34
N SER A 73 0.63 -9.52 -12.19
CA SER A 73 0.58 -10.88 -11.64
C SER A 73 -0.11 -11.01 -10.28
N TYR A 74 -0.55 -9.90 -9.67
CA TYR A 74 -1.14 -9.94 -8.33
C TYR A 74 -2.45 -10.73 -8.29
N ARG A 75 -2.72 -11.30 -7.11
CA ARG A 75 -4.05 -11.75 -6.72
C ARG A 75 -4.57 -10.84 -5.62
N CYS A 76 -5.86 -10.53 -5.69
CA CYS A 76 -6.52 -9.75 -4.66
C CYS A 76 -6.29 -10.37 -3.28
N LEU A 77 -6.03 -9.51 -2.28
CA LEU A 77 -5.96 -9.91 -0.89
C LEU A 77 -7.30 -10.51 -0.45
N THR A 78 -7.25 -11.65 0.22
CA THR A 78 -8.41 -12.15 0.97
C THR A 78 -8.70 -11.25 2.16
N SER A 79 -9.93 -11.29 2.69
CA SER A 79 -10.30 -10.51 3.89
C SER A 79 -9.34 -10.76 5.06
N ALA A 80 -8.95 -12.03 5.29
CA ALA A 80 -7.99 -12.39 6.34
C ALA A 80 -6.59 -11.83 6.08
N GLN A 81 -6.12 -11.79 4.83
CA GLN A 81 -4.84 -11.19 4.49
C GLN A 81 -4.89 -9.66 4.64
N ARG A 82 -5.98 -9.03 4.22
CA ARG A 82 -6.22 -7.58 4.35
C ARG A 82 -6.22 -7.17 5.82
N GLU A 83 -6.89 -7.94 6.68
CA GLU A 83 -6.91 -7.71 8.13
C GLU A 83 -5.52 -7.82 8.75
N ARG A 84 -4.71 -8.82 8.33
CA ARG A 84 -3.32 -8.93 8.78
C ARG A 84 -2.48 -7.71 8.39
N VAL A 85 -2.65 -7.19 7.17
CA VAL A 85 -1.96 -5.97 6.72
C VAL A 85 -2.41 -4.77 7.56
N HIS A 86 -3.71 -4.66 7.85
CA HIS A 86 -4.26 -3.57 8.67
C HIS A 86 -3.71 -3.58 10.09
N LYS A 87 -3.73 -4.72 10.79
CA LYS A 87 -3.17 -4.85 12.15
C LYS A 87 -1.70 -4.46 12.21
N ARG A 88 -0.90 -4.92 11.24
CA ARG A 88 0.51 -4.56 11.15
C ARG A 88 0.73 -3.07 10.92
N ALA A 89 -0.12 -2.44 10.10
CA ALA A 89 -0.05 -1.00 9.85
C ALA A 89 -0.38 -0.21 11.12
N GLN A 90 -1.38 -0.66 11.90
CA GLN A 90 -1.69 -0.06 13.20
C GLN A 90 -0.52 -0.18 14.19
N THR A 91 0.12 -1.36 14.27
CA THR A 91 1.32 -1.54 15.11
C THR A 91 2.44 -0.60 14.68
N PHE A 92 2.72 -0.50 13.38
CA PHE A 92 3.74 0.41 12.84
C PHE A 92 3.46 1.87 13.21
N LEU A 93 2.22 2.32 13.04
CA LEU A 93 1.83 3.69 13.37
C LEU A 93 1.94 3.97 14.87
N ALA A 94 1.59 3.01 15.72
CA ALA A 94 1.74 3.13 17.16
C ALA A 94 3.21 3.19 17.60
N GLU A 95 4.11 2.43 16.95
CA GLU A 95 5.56 2.53 17.17
C GLU A 95 6.10 3.89 16.72
N ALA A 96 5.75 4.32 15.51
CA ALA A 96 6.18 5.59 14.95
C ALA A 96 5.74 6.79 15.82
N ALA A 97 4.53 6.74 16.37
CA ALA A 97 4.02 7.78 17.26
C ALA A 97 4.73 7.85 18.62
N ARG A 98 5.37 6.77 19.08
CA ARG A 98 6.18 6.79 20.33
C ARG A 98 7.61 7.28 20.10
N ALA A 99 8.07 7.25 18.86
CA ALA A 99 9.42 7.65 18.47
C ALA A 99 9.52 9.12 18.00
N ALA A 100 8.38 9.81 17.90
CA ALA A 100 8.24 11.22 17.54
C ALA A 100 7.95 12.08 18.78
#